data_AF-A0A8T2VAI3-F1
#
_entry.id   AF-A0A8T2VAI3-F1
#
_cell.length_a   1.000
_cell.length_b   1.000
_cell.length_c   1.000
_cell.angle_alpha   90.00
_cell.angle_beta   90.00
_cell.angle_gamma   90.00
#
_symmetry.space_group_name_H-M   'P 1'
#
loop_
_entity.id
_entity.type
_entity.pdbx_description
1 polymer ?
#
loop_
_entity_poly.entity_id
_entity_poly.type
_entity_poly.pdbx_seq_one_letter_code
_entity_poly.pdbx_strand_id
1 'polypeptide(L)'
;MLKVLLRMRQAQTVPSRTTLNSLLEACVNIDEVDIAAEVVLCWAGKSKDVSVLGSSSPRDATHGELHDSLRDWRVAMERPCGETFTLLLKGYLQKDRAIDAAKFLGRLYSAENSEYIPCSSVLNGVFELGMRDEVHTMLRELACQNTPADSTSYTNLINAYCKLPQPLKAEAVLRDARRVGHSPDIGAYVSVIDAFVLLQDYDCAQRLFREMKQNAMGPLEPILNKLLSVFDKEGKPYLMSKLLDTVLREPKLEVDLQHWNRAVHAYSRKKLMFDAKATVKKMKQAGFQPDASTYTFLLGGYILVGNKTNEILLLWADIKDRMASSHLSSPTPLKRNEELLNGFLIFFVKYGYFRHALDVLAKMEEQHFWADKQKLRNIYWHVHRDLYTSTHRSQRRIDMSQERRKEVDAFKAWIGYPA
;
A
#
# COMPACT_ATOMS: atom_id res chain seq x y z
N MET A 1 19.13 -36.22 -30.47
CA MET A 1 19.80 -36.55 -29.20
C MET A 1 20.17 -38.02 -29.04
N LEU A 2 19.21 -38.95 -29.19
CA LEU A 2 19.40 -40.39 -28.95
C LEU A 2 20.63 -41.00 -29.66
N LYS A 3 20.80 -40.73 -30.96
CA LYS A 3 21.95 -41.23 -31.74
C LYS A 3 23.30 -40.73 -31.22
N VAL A 4 23.35 -39.51 -30.68
CA VAL A 4 24.59 -38.92 -30.13
C VAL A 4 24.94 -39.61 -28.81
N LEU A 5 23.97 -39.78 -27.92
CA LEU A 5 24.17 -40.47 -26.63
C LEU A 5 24.58 -41.94 -26.83
N LEU A 6 23.98 -42.66 -27.79
CA LEU A 6 24.38 -44.03 -28.11
C LEU A 6 25.83 -44.11 -28.65
N ARG A 7 26.25 -43.16 -29.50
CA ARG A 7 27.65 -43.08 -29.97
C ARG A 7 28.61 -42.78 -28.83
N MET A 8 28.24 -41.91 -27.90
CA MET A 8 29.06 -41.60 -26.71
C MET A 8 29.21 -42.83 -25.80
N ARG A 9 28.16 -43.65 -25.66
CA ARG A 9 28.20 -44.94 -24.96
C ARG A 9 29.14 -45.93 -25.64
N GLN A 10 29.02 -46.09 -26.96
CA GLN A 10 29.91 -46.95 -27.75
C GLN A 10 31.38 -46.50 -27.63
N ALA A 11 31.61 -45.20 -27.52
CA ALA A 11 32.93 -44.60 -27.29
C ALA A 11 33.37 -44.60 -25.81
N GLN A 12 32.57 -45.14 -24.88
CA GLN A 12 32.82 -45.13 -23.43
C GLN A 12 33.07 -43.72 -22.83
N THR A 13 32.46 -42.70 -23.44
CA THR A 13 32.58 -41.30 -23.00
C THR A 13 31.34 -40.87 -22.22
N VAL A 14 31.55 -40.25 -21.05
CA VAL A 14 30.47 -39.68 -20.23
C VAL A 14 30.15 -38.26 -20.74
N PRO A 15 28.89 -37.93 -21.02
CA PRO A 15 28.53 -36.58 -21.45
C PRO A 15 28.67 -35.56 -20.32
N SER A 16 29.26 -34.40 -20.63
CA SER A 16 29.27 -33.26 -19.73
C SER A 16 27.88 -32.60 -19.65
N ARG A 17 27.62 -31.84 -18.56
CA ARG A 17 26.39 -31.05 -18.40
C ARG A 17 26.16 -30.07 -19.56
N THR A 18 27.22 -29.43 -20.06
CA THR A 18 27.14 -28.53 -21.22
C THR A 18 26.72 -29.28 -22.49
N THR A 19 27.29 -30.46 -22.74
CA THR A 19 26.93 -31.32 -23.88
C THR A 19 25.46 -31.72 -23.81
N LEU A 20 24.97 -32.09 -22.63
CA LEU A 20 23.55 -32.39 -22.45
C LEU A 20 22.67 -31.18 -22.63
N ASN A 21 23.00 -30.02 -22.06
CA ASN A 21 22.21 -28.80 -22.26
C ASN A 21 22.11 -28.42 -23.75
N SER A 22 23.19 -28.53 -24.52
CA SER A 22 23.16 -28.29 -25.98
C SER A 22 22.31 -29.33 -26.73
N LEU A 23 22.35 -30.60 -26.31
CA LEU A 23 21.48 -31.63 -26.90
C LEU A 23 20.01 -31.40 -26.56
N LEU A 24 19.71 -30.98 -25.32
CA LEU A 24 18.37 -30.63 -24.86
C LEU A 24 17.83 -29.44 -25.67
N GLU A 25 18.64 -28.40 -25.88
CA GLU A 25 18.29 -27.25 -26.71
C GLU A 25 17.96 -27.68 -28.15
N ALA A 26 18.77 -28.56 -28.74
CA ALA A 26 18.50 -29.11 -30.05
C ALA A 26 17.18 -29.91 -30.10
N CYS A 27 16.88 -30.72 -29.08
CA CYS A 27 15.60 -31.44 -29.01
C CYS A 27 14.40 -30.53 -28.80
N VAL A 28 14.54 -29.47 -28.00
CA VAL A 28 13.51 -28.44 -27.84
C VAL A 28 13.21 -27.76 -29.19
N ASN A 29 14.25 -27.46 -29.97
CA ASN A 29 14.09 -26.84 -31.29
C ASN A 29 13.43 -27.78 -32.33
N ILE A 30 13.61 -29.11 -32.20
CA ILE A 30 13.06 -30.12 -33.13
C ILE A 30 11.69 -30.66 -32.65
N ASP A 31 11.10 -30.06 -31.59
CA ASP A 31 9.80 -30.43 -31.03
C ASP A 31 9.77 -31.81 -30.33
N GLU A 32 10.94 -32.36 -29.98
CA GLU A 32 11.08 -33.61 -29.21
C GLU A 32 11.24 -33.32 -27.71
N VAL A 33 10.39 -32.43 -27.17
CA VAL A 33 10.48 -31.95 -25.77
C VAL A 33 10.22 -33.08 -24.77
N ASP A 34 9.34 -34.03 -25.10
CA ASP A 34 9.02 -35.18 -24.25
C ASP A 34 10.23 -36.11 -24.04
N ILE A 35 11.01 -36.34 -25.11
CA ILE A 35 12.25 -37.14 -25.04
C ILE A 35 13.28 -36.42 -24.17
N ALA A 36 13.42 -35.11 -24.35
CA ALA A 36 14.32 -34.28 -23.58
C ALA A 36 13.95 -34.28 -22.08
N ALA A 37 12.66 -34.26 -21.75
CA ALA A 37 12.16 -34.34 -20.39
C ALA A 37 12.42 -35.69 -19.73
N GLU A 38 12.20 -36.81 -20.43
CA GLU A 38 12.54 -38.15 -19.91
C GLU A 38 14.03 -38.29 -19.64
N VAL A 39 14.89 -37.78 -20.53
CA VAL A 39 16.35 -37.79 -20.33
C VAL A 39 16.72 -37.02 -19.05
N VAL A 40 16.12 -35.86 -18.81
CA VAL A 40 16.38 -35.08 -17.59
C VAL A 40 15.81 -35.75 -16.34
N LEU A 41 14.66 -36.41 -16.40
CA LEU A 41 14.13 -37.19 -15.27
C LEU A 41 15.03 -38.39 -14.93
N CYS A 42 15.62 -39.05 -15.93
CA CYS A 42 16.58 -40.14 -15.73
C CYS A 42 17.90 -39.61 -15.14
N TRP A 43 18.42 -38.50 -15.67
CA TRP A 43 19.62 -37.83 -15.15
C TRP A 43 19.42 -37.33 -13.69
N ALA A 44 18.23 -36.84 -13.37
CA ALA A 44 17.83 -36.51 -12.01
C ALA A 44 17.46 -37.76 -11.17
N GLY A 45 17.41 -38.95 -11.76
CA GLY A 45 17.01 -40.21 -11.11
C GLY A 45 15.64 -40.18 -10.45
N LYS A 46 14.70 -39.44 -11.04
CA LYS A 46 13.29 -39.40 -10.66
C LYS A 46 12.41 -40.25 -11.58
N SER A 47 13.00 -40.90 -12.59
CA SER A 47 12.28 -41.84 -13.46
C SER A 47 11.98 -43.14 -12.69
N LYS A 48 10.69 -43.48 -12.55
CA LYS A 48 10.24 -44.81 -12.11
C LYS A 48 10.25 -45.74 -13.33
N ASP A 49 10.63 -46.99 -13.11
CA ASP A 49 10.87 -48.00 -14.16
C ASP A 49 9.85 -48.03 -15.31
N VAL A 50 10.36 -48.39 -16.48
CA VAL A 50 9.79 -48.40 -17.84
C VAL A 50 8.62 -49.38 -18.00
N SER A 51 7.55 -49.23 -17.22
CA SER A 51 6.35 -50.06 -17.31
C SER A 51 5.11 -49.31 -17.79
N VAL A 52 5.21 -47.99 -18.02
CA VAL A 52 4.07 -47.14 -18.43
C VAL A 52 4.09 -46.76 -19.91
N LEU A 53 5.13 -47.12 -20.67
CA LEU A 53 5.09 -47.05 -22.13
C LEU A 53 4.54 -48.39 -22.65
N GLY A 54 3.23 -48.40 -22.92
CA GLY A 54 2.54 -49.55 -23.50
C GLY A 54 3.20 -50.04 -24.78
N SER A 55 3.68 -51.28 -24.70
CA SER A 55 3.87 -52.29 -25.75
C SER A 55 4.03 -51.86 -27.23
N SER A 56 5.17 -52.27 -27.79
CA SER A 56 5.40 -52.75 -29.16
C SER A 56 5.83 -51.75 -30.25
N SER A 57 6.86 -50.94 -30.00
CA SER A 57 7.61 -50.24 -31.06
C SER A 57 9.12 -50.44 -30.95
N PRO A 58 9.88 -50.56 -32.06
CA PRO A 58 11.36 -50.60 -32.04
C PRO A 58 12.01 -49.34 -31.43
N ARG A 59 11.24 -48.26 -31.24
CA ARG A 59 11.67 -47.08 -30.46
C ARG A 59 11.84 -47.40 -28.97
N ASP A 60 11.08 -48.34 -28.42
CA ASP A 60 11.08 -48.65 -26.98
C ASP A 60 12.38 -49.31 -26.53
N ALA A 61 12.98 -50.16 -27.38
CA ALA A 61 14.27 -50.79 -27.11
C ALA A 61 15.42 -49.77 -26.99
N THR A 62 15.45 -48.78 -27.90
CA THR A 62 16.44 -47.68 -27.83
C THR A 62 16.20 -46.76 -26.63
N HIS A 63 14.97 -46.66 -26.14
CA HIS A 63 14.64 -45.89 -24.93
C HIS A 63 15.08 -46.63 -23.65
N GLY A 64 14.93 -47.96 -23.60
CA GLY A 64 15.43 -48.80 -22.50
C GLY A 64 16.95 -48.74 -22.35
N GLU A 65 17.69 -48.96 -23.45
CA GLU A 65 19.16 -48.89 -23.43
C GLU A 65 19.68 -47.50 -23.01
N LEU A 66 18.96 -46.44 -23.37
CA LEU A 66 19.30 -45.07 -22.96
C LEU A 66 19.05 -44.84 -21.47
N HIS A 67 17.96 -45.38 -20.92
CA HIS A 67 17.63 -45.29 -19.49
C HIS A 67 18.73 -45.90 -18.65
N ASP A 68 19.17 -47.10 -19.03
CA ASP A 68 20.29 -47.81 -18.37
C ASP A 68 21.59 -47.01 -18.50
N SER A 69 21.89 -46.47 -19.69
CA SER A 69 23.08 -45.64 -19.91
C SER A 69 23.12 -44.39 -19.02
N LEU A 70 21.98 -43.69 -18.91
CA LEU A 70 21.87 -42.47 -18.10
C LEU A 70 21.89 -42.80 -16.60
N ARG A 71 21.35 -43.96 -16.21
CA ARG A 71 21.42 -44.47 -14.83
C ARG A 71 22.87 -44.77 -14.43
N ASP A 72 23.63 -45.41 -15.33
CA ASP A 72 25.06 -45.72 -15.12
C ASP A 72 25.91 -44.44 -15.04
N TRP A 73 25.69 -43.50 -15.97
CA TRP A 73 26.45 -42.24 -16.00
C TRP A 73 26.09 -41.28 -14.87
N ARG A 74 24.92 -41.42 -14.25
CA ARG A 74 24.44 -40.53 -13.18
C ARG A 74 25.45 -40.31 -12.06
N VAL A 75 26.21 -41.36 -11.69
CA VAL A 75 27.20 -41.28 -10.60
C VAL A 75 28.40 -40.41 -10.98
N ALA A 76 28.77 -40.39 -12.26
CA ALA A 76 29.94 -39.66 -12.78
C ALA A 76 29.58 -38.25 -13.31
N MET A 77 28.31 -37.99 -13.59
CA MET A 77 27.86 -36.73 -14.16
C MET A 77 27.62 -35.65 -13.10
N GLU A 78 27.91 -34.41 -13.46
CA GLU A 78 27.38 -33.25 -12.73
C GLU A 78 25.83 -33.30 -12.73
N ARG A 79 25.21 -32.87 -11.63
CA ARG A 79 23.75 -32.85 -11.50
C ARG A 79 23.12 -31.82 -12.47
N PRO A 80 21.86 -32.02 -12.92
CA PRO A 80 21.13 -30.99 -13.67
C PRO A 80 21.08 -29.67 -12.89
N CYS A 81 21.21 -28.54 -13.59
CA CYS A 81 21.14 -27.21 -12.98
C CYS A 81 19.85 -26.46 -13.31
N GLY A 82 19.65 -25.27 -12.71
CA GLY A 82 18.44 -24.47 -12.90
C GLY A 82 18.22 -24.10 -14.38
N GLU A 83 19.31 -23.85 -15.10
CA GLU A 83 19.31 -23.59 -16.54
C GLU A 83 18.79 -24.78 -17.34
N THR A 84 19.17 -26.01 -16.99
CA THR A 84 18.68 -27.24 -17.63
C THR A 84 17.16 -27.34 -17.54
N PHE A 85 16.61 -27.10 -16.35
CA PHE A 85 15.16 -27.13 -16.13
C PHE A 85 14.46 -25.95 -16.82
N THR A 86 15.03 -24.74 -16.73
CA THR A 86 14.47 -23.54 -17.36
C THR A 86 14.41 -23.69 -18.88
N LEU A 87 15.42 -24.28 -19.51
CA LEU A 87 15.46 -24.56 -20.95
C LEU A 87 14.34 -25.51 -21.38
N LEU A 88 14.14 -26.61 -20.65
CA LEU A 88 13.07 -27.57 -20.94
C LEU A 88 11.69 -26.96 -20.78
N LEU A 89 11.47 -26.23 -19.68
CA LEU A 89 10.20 -25.56 -19.44
C LEU A 89 9.92 -24.52 -20.52
N LYS A 90 10.93 -23.69 -20.87
CA LYS A 90 10.82 -22.76 -21.99
C LYS A 90 10.36 -23.48 -23.27
N GLY A 91 10.94 -24.64 -23.56
CA GLY A 91 10.55 -25.48 -24.69
C GLY A 91 9.09 -25.91 -24.67
N TYR A 92 8.61 -26.46 -23.55
CA TYR A 92 7.18 -26.82 -23.41
C TYR A 92 6.27 -25.60 -23.57
N LEU A 93 6.64 -24.48 -22.94
CA LEU A 93 5.78 -23.30 -22.89
C LEU A 93 5.71 -22.57 -24.23
N GLN A 94 6.78 -22.58 -25.04
CA GLN A 94 6.78 -21.98 -26.38
C GLN A 94 5.84 -22.72 -27.34
N LYS A 95 5.43 -23.93 -26.95
CA LYS A 95 4.49 -24.79 -27.68
C LYS A 95 3.09 -24.79 -27.07
N ASP A 96 2.82 -23.89 -26.13
CA ASP A 96 1.56 -23.80 -25.38
C ASP A 96 1.23 -25.08 -24.57
N ARG A 97 2.26 -25.86 -24.21
CA ARG A 97 2.14 -27.12 -23.45
C ARG A 97 2.39 -26.91 -21.95
N ALA A 98 1.73 -25.91 -21.36
CA ALA A 98 1.90 -25.55 -19.94
C ALA A 98 1.50 -26.68 -18.97
N ILE A 99 0.49 -27.48 -19.34
CA ILE A 99 0.06 -28.63 -18.54
C ILE A 99 1.15 -29.71 -18.49
N ASP A 100 1.79 -30.00 -19.63
CA ASP A 100 2.86 -31.01 -19.69
C ASP A 100 4.13 -30.54 -18.96
N ALA A 101 4.43 -29.25 -19.06
CA ALA A 101 5.48 -28.60 -18.25
C ALA A 101 5.23 -28.79 -16.74
N ALA A 102 3.98 -28.61 -16.30
CA ALA A 102 3.60 -28.82 -14.90
C ALA A 102 3.66 -30.30 -14.50
N LYS A 103 3.22 -31.24 -15.35
CA LYS A 103 3.38 -32.69 -15.11
C LYS A 103 4.85 -33.08 -14.97
N PHE A 104 5.73 -32.51 -15.78
CA PHE A 104 7.17 -32.71 -15.66
C PHE A 104 7.69 -32.24 -14.30
N LEU A 105 7.31 -31.04 -13.85
CA LEU A 105 7.67 -30.54 -12.53
C LEU A 105 7.06 -31.39 -11.40
N GLY A 106 5.80 -31.81 -11.53
CA GLY A 106 5.14 -32.71 -10.58
C GLY A 106 5.94 -33.99 -10.41
N ARG A 107 6.36 -34.64 -11.51
CA ARG A 107 7.24 -35.83 -11.48
C ARG A 107 8.58 -35.55 -10.83
N LEU A 108 9.21 -34.41 -11.12
CA LEU A 108 10.48 -34.00 -10.53
C LEU A 108 10.41 -33.88 -9.00
N TYR A 109 9.30 -33.34 -8.48
CA TYR A 109 9.11 -33.05 -7.05
C TYR A 109 8.25 -34.09 -6.30
N SER A 110 7.67 -35.09 -6.97
CA SER A 110 6.74 -36.11 -6.41
C SER A 110 7.31 -37.15 -5.43
N ALA A 111 8.51 -36.95 -4.85
CA ALA A 111 9.12 -37.94 -3.95
C ALA A 111 9.91 -37.28 -2.81
N GLU A 112 9.83 -37.86 -1.61
CA GLU A 112 10.32 -37.43 -0.27
C GLU A 112 11.82 -37.09 -0.13
N ASN A 113 12.54 -36.84 -1.22
CA ASN A 113 13.86 -36.22 -1.20
C ASN A 113 13.95 -35.15 -2.28
N SER A 114 13.64 -33.91 -1.90
CA SER A 114 13.89 -32.71 -2.70
C SER A 114 15.31 -32.19 -2.45
N GLU A 115 16.33 -33.02 -2.69
CA GLU A 115 17.73 -32.56 -2.75
C GLU A 115 18.03 -31.72 -4.00
N TYR A 116 17.06 -31.57 -4.90
CA TYR A 116 17.20 -30.83 -6.15
C TYR A 116 16.86 -29.35 -5.96
N ILE A 117 17.24 -28.57 -6.97
CA ILE A 117 17.01 -27.13 -7.07
C ILE A 117 15.57 -26.77 -6.68
N PRO A 118 15.36 -25.75 -5.81
CA PRO A 118 14.02 -25.34 -5.38
C PRO A 118 13.13 -25.00 -6.58
N CYS A 119 11.88 -25.46 -6.55
CA CYS A 119 10.86 -25.18 -7.58
C CYS A 119 10.77 -23.66 -7.87
N SER A 120 10.92 -22.85 -6.82
CA SER A 120 10.97 -21.39 -6.87
C SER A 120 11.99 -20.82 -7.84
N SER A 121 13.20 -21.39 -7.92
CA SER A 121 14.23 -20.88 -8.83
C SER A 121 13.95 -21.22 -10.29
N VAL A 122 13.37 -22.40 -10.56
CA VAL A 122 13.00 -22.84 -11.90
C VAL A 122 11.81 -22.03 -12.41
N LEU A 123 10.77 -21.85 -11.59
CA LEU A 123 9.62 -21.01 -11.93
C LEU A 123 10.02 -19.54 -12.12
N ASN A 124 10.94 -19.03 -11.29
CA ASN A 124 11.44 -17.66 -11.45
C ASN A 124 12.25 -17.50 -12.76
N GLY A 125 13.08 -18.47 -13.12
CA GLY A 125 13.81 -18.46 -14.39
C GLY A 125 12.88 -18.37 -15.60
N VAL A 126 11.80 -19.14 -15.62
CA VAL A 126 10.78 -19.09 -16.67
C VAL A 126 9.98 -17.78 -16.65
N PHE A 127 9.69 -17.26 -15.47
CA PHE A 127 9.00 -15.98 -15.32
C PHE A 127 9.80 -14.82 -15.92
N GLU A 128 11.12 -14.77 -15.65
CA GLU A 128 12.04 -13.76 -16.19
C GLU A 128 12.20 -13.87 -17.72
N LEU A 129 11.94 -15.05 -18.31
CA LEU A 129 11.87 -15.22 -19.77
C LEU A 129 10.59 -14.65 -20.40
N GLY A 130 9.68 -14.07 -19.61
CA GLY A 130 8.47 -13.41 -20.10
C GLY A 130 7.25 -14.33 -20.24
N MET A 131 7.38 -15.61 -19.92
CA MET A 131 6.33 -16.64 -20.06
C MET A 131 5.40 -16.67 -18.84
N ARG A 132 4.78 -15.52 -18.56
CA ARG A 132 4.16 -15.22 -17.26
C ARG A 132 2.80 -15.89 -17.08
N ASP A 133 1.99 -15.99 -18.13
CA ASP A 133 0.64 -16.57 -18.04
C ASP A 133 0.70 -18.09 -17.96
N GLU A 134 1.70 -18.66 -18.61
CA GLU A 134 2.06 -20.06 -18.57
C GLU A 134 2.53 -20.50 -17.19
N VAL A 135 3.39 -19.71 -16.52
CA VAL A 135 3.84 -19.98 -15.14
C VAL A 135 2.67 -20.06 -14.17
N HIS A 136 1.69 -19.17 -14.30
CA HIS A 136 0.49 -19.19 -13.48
C HIS A 136 -0.40 -20.43 -13.77
N THR A 137 -0.50 -20.84 -15.03
CA THR A 137 -1.17 -22.09 -15.42
C THR A 137 -0.47 -23.31 -14.82
N MET A 138 0.86 -23.32 -14.85
CA MET A 138 1.66 -24.39 -14.26
C MET A 138 1.48 -24.50 -12.74
N LEU A 139 1.41 -23.37 -12.01
CA LEU A 139 1.13 -23.38 -10.57
C LEU A 139 -0.18 -24.08 -10.22
N ARG A 140 -1.24 -23.80 -10.99
CA ARG A 140 -2.56 -24.41 -10.76
C ARG A 140 -2.55 -25.89 -11.06
N GLU A 141 -1.89 -26.28 -12.14
CA GLU A 141 -1.78 -27.68 -12.52
C GLU A 141 -0.92 -28.47 -11.51
N LEU A 142 0.17 -27.91 -11.01
CA LEU A 142 0.96 -28.48 -9.91
C LEU A 142 0.11 -28.72 -8.64
N ALA A 143 -0.77 -27.77 -8.31
CA ALA A 143 -1.72 -27.92 -7.22
C ALA A 143 -2.73 -29.06 -7.48
N CYS A 144 -3.25 -29.18 -8.71
CA CYS A 144 -4.19 -30.24 -9.09
C CYS A 144 -3.55 -31.64 -9.03
N GLN A 145 -2.23 -31.73 -9.21
CA GLN A 145 -1.45 -32.97 -9.11
C GLN A 145 -1.06 -33.35 -7.68
N ASN A 146 -1.55 -32.64 -6.66
CA ASN A 146 -1.16 -32.79 -5.25
C ASN A 146 0.34 -32.58 -4.99
N THR A 147 1.03 -31.84 -5.87
CA THR A 147 2.44 -31.43 -5.71
C THR A 147 2.54 -29.91 -5.84
N PRO A 148 1.93 -29.13 -4.93
CA PRO A 148 1.95 -27.68 -5.02
C PRO A 148 3.38 -27.15 -4.95
N ALA A 149 3.63 -26.03 -5.62
CA ALA A 149 4.91 -25.34 -5.52
C ALA A 149 5.20 -24.91 -4.08
N ASP A 150 6.48 -24.69 -3.75
CA ASP A 150 6.89 -24.25 -2.41
C ASP A 150 6.39 -22.82 -2.08
N SER A 151 6.30 -22.49 -0.80
CA SER A 151 5.86 -21.14 -0.37
C SER A 151 6.73 -20.04 -0.98
N THR A 152 8.02 -20.29 -1.17
CA THR A 152 8.96 -19.37 -1.81
C THR A 152 8.58 -19.05 -3.26
N SER A 153 8.07 -20.03 -4.03
CA SER A 153 7.59 -19.81 -5.40
C SER A 153 6.46 -18.79 -5.44
N TYR A 154 5.46 -18.97 -4.56
CA TYR A 154 4.33 -18.06 -4.49
C TYR A 154 4.76 -16.65 -4.10
N THR A 155 5.61 -16.50 -3.07
CA THR A 155 6.12 -15.18 -2.64
C THR A 155 6.91 -14.48 -3.74
N ASN A 156 7.79 -15.21 -4.44
CA ASN A 156 8.56 -14.66 -5.55
C ASN A 156 7.66 -14.15 -6.67
N LEU A 157 6.65 -14.94 -7.06
CA LEU A 157 5.71 -14.58 -8.11
C LEU A 157 4.82 -13.40 -7.71
N ILE A 158 4.34 -13.34 -6.46
CA ILE A 158 3.59 -12.18 -5.93
C ILE A 158 4.44 -10.92 -6.08
N ASN A 159 5.68 -10.94 -5.59
CA ASN A 159 6.59 -9.80 -5.66
C ASN A 159 6.91 -9.42 -7.11
N ALA A 160 7.09 -10.40 -7.99
CA ALA A 160 7.38 -10.17 -9.39
C ALA A 160 6.21 -9.52 -10.14
N TYR A 161 4.97 -10.00 -9.92
CA TYR A 161 3.77 -9.34 -10.48
C TYR A 161 3.54 -7.93 -9.91
N CYS A 162 3.86 -7.70 -8.63
CA CYS A 162 3.79 -6.36 -8.03
C CYS A 162 4.80 -5.39 -8.67
N LYS A 163 6.00 -5.86 -9.04
CA LYS A 163 7.01 -5.07 -9.78
C LYS A 163 6.60 -4.78 -11.22
N LEU A 164 5.72 -5.60 -11.81
CA LEU A 164 5.23 -5.48 -13.19
C LEU A 164 3.89 -4.74 -13.30
N PRO A 165 3.61 -3.81 -12.37
CA PRO A 165 2.28 -3.30 -12.03
C PRO A 165 1.07 -4.18 -12.41
N GLN A 166 1.08 -5.47 -12.07
CA GLN A 166 -0.03 -6.41 -12.31
C GLN A 166 -0.65 -6.90 -10.99
N PRO A 167 -1.24 -6.01 -10.17
CA PRO A 167 -1.71 -6.37 -8.82
C PRO A 167 -2.84 -7.39 -8.81
N LEU A 168 -3.70 -7.43 -9.84
CA LEU A 168 -4.75 -8.45 -9.95
C LEU A 168 -4.18 -9.88 -10.09
N LYS A 169 -3.09 -10.03 -10.85
CA LYS A 169 -2.40 -11.32 -10.97
C LYS A 169 -1.66 -11.66 -9.69
N ALA A 170 -0.99 -10.68 -9.07
CA ALA A 170 -0.35 -10.86 -7.77
C ALA A 170 -1.34 -11.32 -6.70
N GLU A 171 -2.53 -10.72 -6.67
CA GLU A 171 -3.60 -11.11 -5.75
C GLU A 171 -4.14 -12.52 -6.06
N ALA A 172 -4.28 -12.89 -7.34
CA ALA A 172 -4.68 -14.25 -7.72
C ALA A 172 -3.68 -15.30 -7.20
N VAL A 173 -2.37 -15.05 -7.35
CA VAL A 173 -1.30 -15.92 -6.83
C VAL A 173 -1.34 -15.98 -5.30
N LEU A 174 -1.58 -14.86 -4.62
CA LEU A 174 -1.74 -14.80 -3.17
C LEU A 174 -2.91 -15.68 -2.70
N ARG A 175 -4.06 -15.63 -3.38
CA ARG A 175 -5.21 -16.48 -3.08
C ARG A 175 -4.95 -17.96 -3.37
N ASP A 176 -4.29 -18.25 -4.49
CA ASP A 176 -3.94 -19.62 -4.85
C ASP A 176 -2.95 -20.23 -3.85
N ALA A 177 -1.98 -19.45 -3.34
CA ALA A 177 -1.11 -19.86 -2.24
C ALA A 177 -1.90 -20.28 -0.99
N ARG A 178 -2.91 -19.49 -0.60
CA ARG A 178 -3.79 -19.83 0.54
C ARG A 178 -4.59 -21.11 0.30
N ARG A 179 -5.08 -21.32 -0.92
CA ARG A 179 -5.88 -22.51 -1.29
C ARG A 179 -5.08 -23.80 -1.17
N VAL A 180 -3.78 -23.76 -1.48
CA VAL A 180 -2.90 -24.93 -1.37
C VAL A 180 -2.30 -25.09 0.04
N GLY A 181 -2.75 -24.28 1.01
CA GLY A 181 -2.33 -24.40 2.42
C GLY A 181 -1.11 -23.57 2.80
N HIS A 182 -0.54 -22.77 1.89
CA HIS A 182 0.51 -21.82 2.26
C HIS A 182 -0.09 -20.61 2.96
N SER A 183 0.67 -20.00 3.87
CA SER A 183 0.29 -18.76 4.55
C SER A 183 1.16 -17.62 4.03
N PRO A 184 0.70 -16.83 3.03
CA PRO A 184 1.44 -15.65 2.60
C PRO A 184 1.69 -14.72 3.78
N ASP A 185 2.90 -14.19 3.87
CA ASP A 185 3.30 -13.31 4.95
C ASP A 185 2.78 -11.89 4.76
N ILE A 186 2.98 -11.05 5.79
CA ILE A 186 2.58 -9.64 5.76
C ILE A 186 3.27 -8.89 4.62
N GLY A 187 4.53 -9.25 4.31
CA GLY A 187 5.30 -8.65 3.22
C GLY A 187 4.60 -8.82 1.87
N ALA A 188 4.11 -10.03 1.56
CA ALA A 188 3.38 -10.33 0.34
C ALA A 188 2.10 -9.49 0.21
N TYR A 189 1.29 -9.39 1.28
CA TYR A 189 0.09 -8.54 1.26
C TYR A 189 0.43 -7.06 1.08
N VAL A 190 1.45 -6.56 1.77
CA VAL A 190 1.90 -5.17 1.64
C VAL A 190 2.37 -4.87 0.22
N SER A 191 3.13 -5.77 -0.42
CA SER A 191 3.55 -5.63 -1.82
C SER A 191 2.34 -5.48 -2.77
N VAL A 192 1.30 -6.29 -2.58
CA VAL A 192 0.09 -6.23 -3.42
C VAL A 192 -0.71 -4.95 -3.15
N ILE A 193 -0.85 -4.54 -1.88
CA ILE A 193 -1.48 -3.26 -1.50
C ILE A 193 -0.74 -2.08 -2.14
N ASP A 194 0.59 -2.10 -2.10
CA ASP A 194 1.42 -1.05 -2.69
C ASP A 194 1.25 -0.97 -4.21
N ALA A 195 1.17 -2.11 -4.89
CA ALA A 195 0.92 -2.17 -6.31
C ALA A 195 -0.49 -1.64 -6.67
N PHE A 196 -1.53 -1.94 -5.88
CA PHE A 196 -2.87 -1.35 -6.07
C PHE A 196 -2.89 0.15 -5.81
N VAL A 197 -2.22 0.62 -4.75
CA VAL A 197 -2.08 2.05 -4.44
C VAL A 197 -1.39 2.80 -5.57
N LEU A 198 -0.34 2.23 -6.16
CA LEU A 198 0.38 2.82 -7.30
C LEU A 198 -0.54 2.98 -8.53
N LEU A 199 -1.45 2.03 -8.75
CA LEU A 199 -2.46 2.09 -9.82
C LEU A 199 -3.72 2.86 -9.44
N GLN A 200 -3.75 3.49 -8.26
CA GLN A 200 -4.90 4.23 -7.72
C GLN A 200 -6.19 3.40 -7.54
N ASP A 201 -6.08 2.06 -7.48
CA ASP A 201 -7.18 1.17 -7.14
C ASP A 201 -7.27 0.99 -5.61
N TYR A 202 -7.81 2.02 -4.97
CA TYR A 202 -7.89 2.09 -3.52
C TYR A 202 -8.92 1.14 -2.92
N ASP A 203 -9.95 0.73 -3.68
CA ASP A 203 -10.96 -0.20 -3.19
C ASP A 203 -10.38 -1.61 -3.02
N CYS A 204 -9.54 -2.06 -3.97
CA CYS A 204 -8.80 -3.32 -3.82
C CYS A 204 -7.78 -3.24 -2.68
N ALA A 205 -7.04 -2.13 -2.55
CA ALA A 205 -6.10 -1.92 -1.44
C ALA A 205 -6.80 -1.98 -0.07
N GLN A 206 -7.95 -1.31 0.10
CA GLN A 206 -8.73 -1.35 1.34
C GLN A 206 -9.34 -2.73 1.61
N ARG A 207 -9.72 -3.47 0.57
CA ARG A 207 -10.22 -4.84 0.70
C ARG A 207 -9.14 -5.78 1.23
N LEU A 208 -7.92 -5.72 0.69
CA LEU A 208 -6.80 -6.51 1.19
C LEU A 208 -6.43 -6.13 2.62
N PHE A 209 -6.39 -4.83 2.95
CA PHE A 209 -6.15 -4.40 4.34
C PHE A 209 -7.19 -4.99 5.32
N ARG A 210 -8.48 -5.00 4.93
CA ARG A 210 -9.53 -5.64 5.74
C ARG A 210 -9.34 -7.15 5.88
N GLU A 211 -8.94 -7.83 4.81
CA GLU A 211 -8.61 -9.25 4.86
C GLU A 211 -7.44 -9.52 5.81
N MET A 212 -6.39 -8.67 5.80
CA MET A 212 -5.29 -8.78 6.77
C MET A 212 -5.77 -8.66 8.21
N LYS A 213 -6.68 -7.71 8.45
CA LYS A 213 -7.29 -7.49 9.76
C LYS A 213 -8.14 -8.68 10.22
N GLN A 214 -8.96 -9.24 9.34
CA GLN A 214 -9.80 -10.41 9.63
C GLN A 214 -8.97 -11.66 9.96
N ASN A 215 -7.85 -11.85 9.26
CA ASN A 215 -6.92 -12.95 9.51
C ASN A 215 -5.96 -12.66 10.70
N ALA A 216 -6.14 -11.55 11.42
CA ALA A 216 -5.30 -11.14 12.55
C ALA A 216 -3.79 -11.04 12.22
N MET A 217 -3.45 -10.68 10.98
CA MET A 217 -2.06 -10.47 10.57
C MET A 217 -1.60 -9.10 11.04
N GLY A 218 -0.49 -9.00 11.76
CA GLY A 218 0.02 -7.73 12.32
C GLY A 218 1.53 -7.63 12.29
N PRO A 219 2.11 -6.41 12.23
CA PRO A 219 1.49 -5.13 12.63
C PRO A 219 0.68 -4.44 11.52
N LEU A 220 -0.54 -3.99 11.86
CA LEU A 220 -1.45 -3.29 10.91
C LEU A 220 -1.33 -1.76 10.95
N GLU A 221 -0.87 -1.21 12.08
CA GLU A 221 -0.75 0.23 12.28
C GLU A 221 0.16 0.92 11.24
N PRO A 222 1.33 0.37 10.85
CA PRO A 222 2.16 0.99 9.81
C PRO A 222 1.44 1.04 8.45
N ILE A 223 0.64 0.02 8.15
CA ILE A 223 -0.11 -0.09 6.89
C ILE A 223 -1.28 0.91 6.89
N LEU A 224 -2.01 1.04 8.00
CA LEU A 224 -3.05 2.05 8.19
C LEU A 224 -2.47 3.46 7.98
N ASN A 225 -1.37 3.77 8.67
CA ASN A 225 -0.69 5.05 8.55
C ASN A 225 -0.27 5.36 7.11
N LYS A 226 0.27 4.37 6.40
CA LYS A 226 0.64 4.48 4.99
C LYS A 226 -0.57 4.79 4.10
N LEU A 227 -1.66 4.03 4.22
CA LEU A 227 -2.88 4.25 3.44
C LEU A 227 -3.48 5.63 3.70
N LEU A 228 -3.51 6.09 4.96
CA LEU A 228 -4.00 7.43 5.31
C LEU A 228 -3.11 8.53 4.72
N SER A 229 -1.79 8.36 4.75
CA SER A 229 -0.84 9.30 4.11
C SER A 229 -1.04 9.38 2.60
N VAL A 230 -1.26 8.23 1.94
CA VAL A 230 -1.60 8.18 0.51
C VAL A 230 -2.89 8.94 0.23
N PHE A 231 -3.97 8.68 0.98
CA PHE A 231 -5.24 9.36 0.77
C PHE A 231 -5.19 10.87 1.03
N ASP A 232 -4.38 11.32 1.98
CA ASP A 232 -4.18 12.75 2.22
C ASP A 232 -3.45 13.42 1.03
N LYS A 233 -2.36 12.80 0.55
CA LYS A 233 -1.60 13.29 -0.62
C LYS A 233 -2.45 13.36 -1.88
N GLU A 234 -3.24 12.32 -2.13
CA GLU A 234 -4.13 12.22 -3.30
C GLU A 234 -5.43 13.05 -3.12
N GLY A 235 -5.63 13.65 -1.95
CA GLY A 235 -6.79 14.47 -1.64
C GLY A 235 -8.11 13.69 -1.71
N LYS A 236 -8.13 12.47 -1.17
CA LYS A 236 -9.27 11.54 -1.12
C LYS A 236 -9.83 11.40 0.31
N PRO A 237 -10.41 12.46 0.92
CA PRO A 237 -10.84 12.44 2.33
C PRO A 237 -11.98 11.46 2.62
N TYR A 238 -12.83 11.17 1.63
CA TYR A 238 -13.89 10.16 1.74
C TYR A 238 -13.32 8.75 1.97
N LEU A 239 -12.29 8.36 1.23
CA LEU A 239 -11.63 7.07 1.39
C LEU A 239 -10.95 6.94 2.75
N MET A 240 -10.34 8.02 3.23
CA MET A 240 -9.79 8.09 4.58
C MET A 240 -10.88 7.90 5.65
N SER A 241 -12.03 8.55 5.50
CA SER A 241 -13.14 8.39 6.45
C SER A 241 -13.71 6.97 6.46
N LYS A 242 -13.89 6.39 5.26
CA LYS A 242 -14.32 4.99 5.10
C LYS A 242 -13.32 4.04 5.76
N LEU A 243 -12.02 4.27 5.59
CA LEU A 243 -10.99 3.46 6.24
C LEU A 243 -11.07 3.58 7.78
N LEU A 244 -11.16 4.79 8.33
CA LEU A 244 -11.33 4.98 9.78
C LEU A 244 -12.59 4.30 10.32
N ASP A 245 -13.73 4.44 9.63
CA ASP A 245 -14.99 3.78 10.00
C ASP A 245 -14.84 2.25 10.00
N THR A 246 -14.07 1.66 9.08
CA THR A 246 -13.80 0.21 9.07
C THR A 246 -12.87 -0.23 10.18
N VAL A 247 -11.95 0.63 10.62
CA VAL A 247 -11.05 0.32 11.74
C VAL A 247 -11.82 0.30 13.05
N LEU A 248 -12.63 1.34 13.31
CA LEU A 248 -13.38 1.53 14.56
C LEU A 248 -14.39 0.42 14.87
N ARG A 249 -14.90 -0.27 13.86
CA ARG A 249 -15.88 -1.35 14.03
C ARG A 249 -15.30 -2.61 14.70
N GLU A 250 -13.97 -2.75 14.77
CA GLU A 250 -13.36 -3.95 15.38
C GLU A 250 -12.18 -3.53 16.27
N PRO A 251 -12.15 -3.96 17.54
CA PRO A 251 -11.32 -3.36 18.59
C PRO A 251 -9.81 -3.65 18.50
N LYS A 252 -9.34 -4.42 17.51
CA LYS A 252 -7.96 -4.91 17.45
C LYS A 252 -6.92 -3.87 16.96
N LEU A 253 -7.36 -2.72 16.45
CA LEU A 253 -6.47 -1.70 15.91
C LEU A 253 -6.80 -0.34 16.53
N GLU A 254 -5.82 0.25 17.19
CA GLU A 254 -5.97 1.54 17.85
C GLU A 254 -5.96 2.68 16.83
N VAL A 255 -7.01 3.48 16.83
CA VAL A 255 -7.07 4.75 16.10
C VAL A 255 -6.71 5.84 17.09
N ASP A 256 -5.65 6.59 16.81
CA ASP A 256 -5.28 7.76 17.61
C ASP A 256 -5.96 9.07 17.16
N LEU A 257 -5.72 10.12 17.93
CA LEU A 257 -6.15 11.49 17.64
C LEU A 257 -5.58 12.03 16.31
N GLN A 258 -4.37 11.63 15.92
CA GLN A 258 -3.72 12.13 14.71
C GLN A 258 -4.43 11.64 13.44
N HIS A 259 -4.91 10.39 13.43
CA HIS A 259 -5.68 9.84 12.33
C HIS A 259 -6.97 10.64 12.04
N TRP A 260 -7.70 11.01 13.11
CA TRP A 260 -8.87 11.89 12.99
C TRP A 260 -8.52 13.27 12.48
N ASN A 261 -7.45 13.86 13.02
CA ASN A 261 -6.95 15.16 12.63
C ASN A 261 -6.55 15.21 11.14
N ARG A 262 -5.94 14.15 10.61
CA ARG A 262 -5.67 14.02 9.17
C ARG A 262 -6.96 14.05 8.35
N ALA A 263 -8.00 13.33 8.78
CA ALA A 263 -9.30 13.33 8.10
C ALA A 263 -9.96 14.72 8.08
N VAL A 264 -9.96 15.42 9.22
CA VAL A 264 -10.48 16.79 9.33
C VAL A 264 -9.69 17.76 8.45
N HIS A 265 -8.36 17.65 8.44
CA HIS A 265 -7.49 18.48 7.61
C HIS A 265 -7.78 18.29 6.12
N ALA A 266 -7.88 17.04 5.66
CA ALA A 266 -8.12 16.74 4.25
C ALA A 266 -9.46 17.27 3.75
N TYR A 267 -10.56 17.13 4.52
CA TYR A 267 -11.84 17.74 4.16
C TYR A 267 -11.78 19.27 4.17
N SER A 268 -11.12 19.86 5.17
CA SER A 268 -10.99 21.30 5.32
C SER A 268 -10.24 21.94 4.14
N ARG A 269 -9.14 21.32 3.68
CA ARG A 269 -8.40 21.75 2.49
C ARG A 269 -9.21 21.67 1.20
N LYS A 270 -10.14 20.72 1.11
CA LYS A 270 -11.06 20.57 -0.03
C LYS A 270 -12.33 21.43 0.10
N LYS A 271 -12.43 22.30 1.13
CA LYS A 271 -13.59 23.16 1.40
C LYS A 271 -14.89 22.39 1.73
N LEU A 272 -14.78 21.11 2.07
CA LEU A 272 -15.91 20.22 2.41
C LEU A 272 -16.21 20.31 3.91
N MET A 273 -16.66 21.48 4.37
CA MET A 273 -16.79 21.76 5.81
C MET A 273 -17.93 20.99 6.49
N PHE A 274 -18.93 20.55 5.72
CA PHE A 274 -19.99 19.68 6.25
C PHE A 274 -19.40 18.33 6.71
N ASP A 275 -18.61 17.70 5.85
CA ASP A 275 -17.96 16.42 6.14
C ASP A 275 -16.85 16.57 7.20
N ALA A 276 -16.13 17.69 7.20
CA ALA A 276 -15.17 18.01 8.26
C ALA A 276 -15.85 18.06 9.64
N LYS A 277 -16.99 18.76 9.77
CA LYS A 277 -17.79 18.77 11.01
C LYS A 277 -18.32 17.39 11.37
N ALA A 278 -18.81 16.63 10.39
CA ALA A 278 -19.28 15.27 10.61
C ALA A 278 -18.16 14.35 11.15
N THR A 279 -16.94 14.52 10.63
CA THR A 279 -15.75 13.81 11.11
C THR A 279 -15.42 14.16 12.55
N VAL A 280 -15.48 15.45 12.92
CA VAL A 280 -15.30 15.89 14.33
C VAL A 280 -16.38 15.32 15.25
N LYS A 281 -17.62 15.21 14.77
CA LYS A 281 -18.70 14.56 15.53
C LYS A 281 -18.39 13.08 15.77
N LYS A 282 -17.95 12.35 14.74
CA LYS A 282 -17.53 10.94 14.86
C LYS A 282 -16.35 10.77 15.81
N MET A 283 -15.36 11.65 15.71
CA MET A 283 -14.22 11.71 16.60
C MET A 283 -14.64 11.83 18.07
N LYS A 284 -15.58 12.74 18.39
CA LYS A 284 -16.17 12.87 19.73
C LYS A 284 -16.93 11.61 20.18
N GLN A 285 -17.69 10.99 19.26
CA GLN A 285 -18.42 9.74 19.54
C GLN A 285 -17.49 8.56 19.82
N ALA A 286 -16.31 8.54 19.20
CA ALA A 286 -15.26 7.57 19.44
C ALA A 286 -14.45 7.86 20.74
N GLY A 287 -14.84 8.87 21.52
CA GLY A 287 -14.20 9.23 22.81
C GLY A 287 -13.04 10.21 22.69
N PHE A 288 -12.71 10.70 21.49
CA PHE A 288 -11.62 11.65 21.28
C PHE A 288 -12.11 13.10 21.35
N GLN A 289 -11.41 13.93 22.11
CA GLN A 289 -11.72 15.37 22.18
C GLN A 289 -10.93 16.14 21.12
N PRO A 290 -11.55 17.08 20.39
CA PRO A 290 -10.85 17.95 19.46
C PRO A 290 -9.69 18.66 20.13
N ASP A 291 -8.55 18.74 19.46
CA ASP A 291 -7.38 19.46 19.95
C ASP A 291 -7.15 20.74 19.15
N ALA A 292 -6.05 21.42 19.45
CA ALA A 292 -5.72 22.66 18.79
C ALA A 292 -5.55 22.47 17.27
N SER A 293 -4.95 21.35 16.83
CA SER A 293 -4.81 21.02 15.41
C SER A 293 -6.18 20.85 14.74
N THR A 294 -7.13 20.16 15.39
CA THR A 294 -8.51 20.04 14.87
C THR A 294 -9.11 21.42 14.59
N TYR A 295 -9.00 22.35 15.54
CA TYR A 295 -9.54 23.71 15.39
C TYR A 295 -8.78 24.53 14.34
N THR A 296 -7.46 24.42 14.26
CA THR A 296 -6.65 25.09 13.22
C THR A 296 -7.11 24.66 11.82
N PHE A 297 -7.32 23.36 11.61
CA PHE A 297 -7.81 22.84 10.33
C PHE A 297 -9.20 23.34 10.00
N LEU A 298 -10.13 23.34 10.97
CA LEU A 298 -11.47 23.87 10.77
C LEU A 298 -11.46 25.37 10.44
N LEU A 299 -10.67 26.16 11.17
CA LEU A 299 -10.50 27.59 10.93
C LEU A 299 -9.99 27.84 9.50
N GLY A 300 -8.91 27.16 9.10
CA GLY A 300 -8.37 27.25 7.75
C GLY A 300 -9.41 26.88 6.68
N GLY A 301 -10.18 25.81 6.92
CA GLY A 301 -11.26 25.39 6.04
C GLY A 301 -12.38 26.43 5.89
N TYR A 302 -12.86 27.04 6.97
CA TYR A 302 -13.88 28.10 6.88
C TYR A 302 -13.36 29.36 6.19
N ILE A 303 -12.10 29.73 6.43
CA ILE A 303 -11.45 30.85 5.74
C ILE A 303 -11.40 30.58 4.23
N LEU A 304 -11.09 29.34 3.82
CA LEU A 304 -11.03 28.94 2.41
C LEU A 304 -12.40 28.90 1.72
N VAL A 305 -13.47 28.49 2.42
CA VAL A 305 -14.85 28.56 1.91
C VAL A 305 -15.29 30.02 1.73
N GLY A 306 -14.92 30.90 2.66
CA GLY A 306 -15.38 32.29 2.69
C GLY A 306 -16.83 32.42 3.18
N ASN A 307 -17.22 33.61 3.64
CA ASN A 307 -18.57 33.89 4.17
C ASN A 307 -19.04 32.93 5.29
N LYS A 308 -18.09 32.43 6.09
CA LYS A 308 -18.31 31.50 7.21
C LYS A 308 -17.97 32.12 8.56
N THR A 309 -18.22 33.41 8.69
CA THR A 309 -17.85 34.17 9.89
C THR A 309 -18.58 33.68 11.13
N ASN A 310 -19.88 33.39 11.03
CA ASN A 310 -20.66 32.90 12.15
C ASN A 310 -20.09 31.58 12.68
N GLU A 311 -19.69 30.67 11.79
CA GLU A 311 -19.06 29.40 12.16
C GLU A 311 -17.70 29.61 12.82
N ILE A 312 -16.91 30.60 12.39
CA ILE A 312 -15.63 30.95 13.02
C ILE A 312 -15.85 31.58 14.40
N LEU A 313 -16.88 32.41 14.57
CA LEU A 313 -17.24 32.98 15.87
C LEU A 313 -17.69 31.89 16.85
N LEU A 314 -18.48 30.92 16.39
CA LEU A 314 -18.86 29.75 17.18
C LEU A 314 -17.64 28.90 17.54
N LEU A 315 -16.68 28.73 16.62
CA LEU A 315 -15.42 28.04 16.90
C LEU A 315 -14.64 28.74 18.02
N TRP A 316 -14.55 30.07 17.95
CA TRP A 316 -13.86 30.88 18.98
C TRP A 316 -14.56 30.78 20.34
N ALA A 317 -15.89 30.81 20.36
CA ALA A 317 -16.66 30.65 21.59
C ALA A 317 -16.41 29.29 22.26
N ASP A 318 -16.43 28.19 21.48
CA ASP A 318 -16.14 26.83 21.97
C ASP A 318 -14.70 26.73 22.51
N ILE A 319 -13.73 27.33 21.82
CA ILE A 319 -12.33 27.35 22.29
C ILE A 319 -12.18 28.14 23.59
N LYS A 320 -12.82 29.31 23.71
CA LYS A 320 -12.81 30.11 24.94
C LYS A 320 -13.38 29.36 26.13
N ASP A 321 -14.52 28.70 25.94
CA ASP A 321 -15.16 27.90 26.98
C ASP A 321 -14.25 26.75 27.46
N ARG A 322 -13.63 26.04 26.52
CA ARG A 322 -12.69 24.95 26.82
C ARG A 322 -11.37 25.40 27.45
N MET A 323 -10.91 26.61 27.15
CA MET A 323 -9.73 27.19 27.80
C MET A 323 -10.04 27.71 29.21
N ALA A 324 -11.27 28.19 29.45
CA ALA A 324 -11.71 28.65 30.77
C ALA A 324 -12.06 27.49 31.72
N SER A 325 -12.54 26.37 31.17
CA SER A 325 -12.98 25.18 31.91
C SER A 325 -11.82 24.29 32.41
N SER A 326 -10.78 24.89 33.00
CA SER A 326 -9.62 24.15 33.53
C SER A 326 -9.94 23.29 34.77
N HIS A 327 -11.16 23.31 35.32
CA HIS A 327 -11.40 22.65 36.61
C HIS A 327 -12.67 21.82 36.86
N LEU A 328 -13.67 21.62 35.98
CA LEU A 328 -14.78 20.73 36.42
C LEU A 328 -15.62 19.90 35.41
N SER A 329 -15.45 19.95 34.07
CA SER A 329 -16.42 19.21 33.22
C SER A 329 -15.96 18.67 31.86
N SER A 330 -14.69 18.83 31.45
CA SER A 330 -14.22 18.27 30.16
C SER A 330 -12.97 17.40 30.36
N PRO A 331 -12.85 16.20 29.72
CA PRO A 331 -11.83 15.23 30.08
C PRO A 331 -10.39 15.61 29.70
N THR A 332 -10.17 16.67 28.94
CA THR A 332 -8.82 17.15 28.59
C THR A 332 -8.82 18.66 28.29
N PRO A 333 -8.11 19.48 29.09
CA PRO A 333 -7.89 20.89 28.78
C PRO A 333 -7.24 21.03 27.40
N LEU A 334 -7.71 21.98 26.60
CA LEU A 334 -7.09 22.28 25.31
C LEU A 334 -5.64 22.73 25.56
N LYS A 335 -4.65 22.02 25.00
CA LYS A 335 -3.24 22.43 25.09
C LYS A 335 -3.07 23.82 24.50
N ARG A 336 -2.31 24.68 25.21
CA ARG A 336 -1.94 26.03 24.78
C ARG A 336 -1.26 25.95 23.42
N ASN A 337 -1.83 26.60 22.40
CA ASN A 337 -1.28 26.57 21.05
C ASN A 337 -1.26 27.98 20.45
N GLU A 338 -0.06 28.51 20.29
CA GLU A 338 0.22 29.83 19.72
C GLU A 338 -0.29 29.95 18.28
N GLU A 339 -0.12 28.91 17.45
CA GLU A 339 -0.48 28.94 16.03
C GLU A 339 -2.00 29.11 15.84
N LEU A 340 -2.79 28.43 16.67
CA LEU A 340 -4.25 28.54 16.65
C LEU A 340 -4.69 29.97 17.00
N LEU A 341 -4.16 30.52 18.09
CA LEU A 341 -4.50 31.88 18.54
C LEU A 341 -4.08 32.93 17.51
N ASN A 342 -2.87 32.81 16.96
CA ASN A 342 -2.40 33.66 15.87
C ASN A 342 -3.29 33.58 14.62
N GLY A 343 -3.78 32.38 14.27
CA GLY A 343 -4.72 32.19 13.17
C GLY A 343 -6.03 32.96 13.36
N PHE A 344 -6.62 32.89 14.55
CA PHE A 344 -7.82 33.65 14.91
C PHE A 344 -7.58 35.15 14.94
N LEU A 345 -6.46 35.59 15.50
CA LEU A 345 -6.08 37.00 15.58
C LEU A 345 -5.96 37.62 14.18
N ILE A 346 -5.22 36.95 13.29
CA ILE A 346 -5.08 37.38 11.89
C ILE A 346 -6.44 37.45 11.20
N PHE A 347 -7.30 36.43 11.42
CA PHE A 347 -8.65 36.43 10.87
C PHE A 347 -9.47 37.63 11.36
N PHE A 348 -9.57 37.82 12.68
CA PHE A 348 -10.40 38.90 13.23
C PHE A 348 -9.92 40.28 12.81
N VAL A 349 -8.60 40.51 12.77
CA VAL A 349 -8.04 41.77 12.27
C VAL A 349 -8.34 41.95 10.79
N LYS A 350 -8.12 40.93 9.96
CA LYS A 350 -8.40 41.02 8.51
C LYS A 350 -9.87 41.32 8.21
N TYR A 351 -10.81 40.77 8.97
CA TYR A 351 -12.25 40.96 8.74
C TYR A 351 -12.90 42.05 9.61
N GLY A 352 -12.12 42.78 10.40
CA GLY A 352 -12.59 43.95 11.17
C GLY A 352 -13.35 43.63 12.46
N TYR A 353 -13.18 42.42 13.01
CA TYR A 353 -13.76 42.00 14.29
C TYR A 353 -12.83 42.34 15.47
N PHE A 354 -12.56 43.64 15.67
CA PHE A 354 -11.54 44.11 16.63
C PHE A 354 -11.83 43.74 18.09
N ARG A 355 -13.10 43.66 18.50
CA ARG A 355 -13.48 43.10 19.81
C ARG A 355 -12.90 41.71 20.04
N HIS A 356 -13.07 40.83 19.06
CA HIS A 356 -12.61 39.45 19.16
C HIS A 356 -11.09 39.35 18.99
N ALA A 357 -10.49 40.24 18.20
CA ALA A 357 -9.03 40.36 18.11
C ALA A 357 -8.42 40.73 19.48
N LEU A 358 -9.00 41.69 20.20
CA LEU A 358 -8.58 42.08 21.54
C LEU A 358 -8.79 40.95 22.56
N ASP A 359 -9.92 40.23 22.50
CA ASP A 359 -10.16 39.02 23.29
C ASP A 359 -9.05 37.98 23.09
N VAL A 360 -8.64 37.73 21.83
CA VAL A 360 -7.57 36.78 21.50
C VAL A 360 -6.23 37.26 22.07
N LEU A 361 -5.92 38.56 21.92
CA LEU A 361 -4.69 39.17 22.45
C LEU A 361 -4.59 39.03 23.97
N ALA A 362 -5.67 39.35 24.70
CA ALA A 362 -5.72 39.18 26.14
C ALA A 362 -5.44 37.71 26.52
N LYS A 363 -6.01 36.76 25.78
CA LYS A 363 -5.77 35.32 26.02
C LYS A 363 -4.36 34.86 25.68
N MET A 364 -3.73 35.46 24.67
CA MET A 364 -2.32 35.22 24.36
C MET A 364 -1.41 35.76 25.49
N GLU A 365 -1.69 36.95 26.00
CA GLU A 365 -0.96 37.56 27.12
C GLU A 365 -1.08 36.74 28.41
N GLU A 366 -2.30 36.27 28.74
CA GLU A 366 -2.54 35.37 29.89
C GLU A 366 -1.75 34.05 29.79
N GLN A 367 -1.51 33.56 28.57
CA GLN A 367 -0.76 32.31 28.32
C GLN A 367 0.73 32.56 28.05
N HIS A 368 1.21 33.80 28.16
CA HIS A 368 2.57 34.24 27.86
C HIS A 368 3.01 33.97 26.40
N PHE A 369 2.08 34.00 25.45
CA PHE A 369 2.39 33.96 24.03
C PHE A 369 2.68 35.34 23.46
N TRP A 370 3.58 35.39 22.49
CA TRP A 370 3.94 36.61 21.79
C TRP A 370 3.07 36.81 20.55
N ALA A 371 2.67 38.06 20.29
CA ALA A 371 1.91 38.45 19.11
C ALA A 371 2.69 39.47 18.26
N ASP A 372 2.78 39.21 16.96
CA ASP A 372 3.55 40.04 16.02
C ASP A 372 2.84 41.37 15.70
N LYS A 373 3.22 42.41 16.45
CA LYS A 373 2.70 43.77 16.28
C LYS A 373 2.93 44.33 14.88
N GLN A 374 4.08 44.07 14.26
CA GLN A 374 4.39 44.60 12.93
C GLN A 374 3.52 43.96 11.86
N LYS A 375 3.37 42.63 11.90
CA LYS A 375 2.50 41.89 10.97
C LYS A 375 1.05 42.34 11.08
N LEU A 376 0.53 42.50 12.29
CA LEU A 376 -0.84 42.97 12.51
C LEU A 376 -1.04 44.43 12.09
N ARG A 377 -0.03 45.28 12.31
CA ARG A 377 -0.02 46.66 11.83
C ARG A 377 -0.08 46.73 10.30
N ASN A 378 0.69 45.91 9.61
CA ASN A 378 0.66 45.83 8.15
C ASN A 378 -0.72 45.38 7.63
N ILE A 379 -1.30 44.34 8.23
CA ILE A 379 -2.65 43.87 7.88
C ILE A 379 -3.69 44.99 8.09
N TYR A 380 -3.61 45.67 9.24
CA TYR A 380 -4.51 46.79 9.54
C TYR A 380 -4.40 47.91 8.49
N TRP A 381 -3.18 48.33 8.16
CA TRP A 381 -2.95 49.38 7.17
C TRP A 381 -3.51 49.02 5.78
N HIS A 382 -3.26 47.78 5.32
CA HIS A 382 -3.72 47.36 4.01
C HIS A 382 -5.25 47.22 3.90
N VAL A 383 -5.92 46.82 4.97
CA VAL A 383 -7.36 46.48 4.92
C VAL A 383 -8.26 47.57 5.48
N HIS A 384 -7.81 48.30 6.52
CA HIS A 384 -8.66 49.17 7.35
C HIS A 384 -8.14 50.61 7.47
N ARG A 385 -7.20 51.07 6.64
CA ARG A 385 -6.66 52.44 6.71
C ARG A 385 -7.74 53.55 6.67
N ASP A 386 -8.80 53.31 5.89
CA ASP A 386 -9.85 54.31 5.62
C ASP A 386 -11.10 54.08 6.51
N LEU A 387 -11.02 53.16 7.48
CA LEU A 387 -12.13 52.77 8.34
C LEU A 387 -12.57 53.96 9.23
N TYR A 388 -13.85 54.34 9.14
CA TYR A 388 -14.48 55.47 9.87
C TYR A 388 -14.10 56.90 9.43
N THR A 389 -13.66 57.08 8.18
CA THR A 389 -13.35 58.40 7.61
C THR A 389 -14.58 59.20 7.13
N SER A 390 -15.77 58.59 7.04
CA SER A 390 -16.97 59.23 6.47
C SER A 390 -17.90 59.92 7.50
N THR A 391 -18.31 61.15 7.18
CA THR A 391 -18.93 62.13 8.09
C THR A 391 -20.46 62.00 8.30
N HIS A 392 -21.18 61.25 7.47
CA HIS A 392 -22.67 61.24 7.49
C HIS A 392 -23.26 59.90 7.93
N ARG A 393 -23.84 59.81 9.15
CA ARG A 393 -24.55 58.62 9.67
C ARG A 393 -25.71 58.98 10.62
N SER A 394 -26.72 58.12 10.71
CA SER A 394 -27.89 58.22 11.61
C SER A 394 -27.56 57.88 13.08
N GLN A 395 -28.22 58.48 14.07
CA GLN A 395 -27.90 58.35 15.51
C GLN A 395 -27.73 56.93 16.05
N ARG A 396 -28.64 55.99 15.75
CA ARG A 396 -28.51 54.58 16.18
C ARG A 396 -27.31 53.85 15.55
N ARG A 397 -26.91 54.28 14.34
CA ARG A 397 -25.66 53.84 13.70
C ARG A 397 -24.45 54.56 14.28
N ILE A 398 -24.60 55.77 14.81
CA ILE A 398 -23.54 56.52 15.49
C ILE A 398 -23.18 55.80 16.79
N ASP A 399 -24.14 55.46 17.65
CA ASP A 399 -23.85 54.84 18.95
C ASP A 399 -23.21 53.44 18.80
N MET A 400 -23.77 52.59 17.92
CA MET A 400 -23.15 51.29 17.56
C MET A 400 -21.79 51.44 16.87
N SER A 401 -21.58 52.54 16.15
CA SER A 401 -20.28 52.88 15.54
C SER A 401 -19.30 53.41 16.57
N GLN A 402 -19.74 54.05 17.64
CA GLN A 402 -18.86 54.55 18.71
C GLN A 402 -18.26 53.41 19.50
N GLU A 403 -19.04 52.39 19.87
CA GLU A 403 -18.51 51.22 20.59
C GLU A 403 -17.50 50.44 19.73
N ARG A 404 -17.84 50.17 18.47
CA ARG A 404 -16.90 49.55 17.52
C ARG A 404 -15.67 50.40 17.27
N ARG A 405 -15.80 51.73 17.28
CA ARG A 405 -14.69 52.66 17.12
C ARG A 405 -13.76 52.63 18.34
N LYS A 406 -14.30 52.54 19.56
CA LYS A 406 -13.49 52.34 20.78
C LYS A 406 -12.66 51.06 20.69
N GLU A 407 -13.25 49.96 20.22
CA GLU A 407 -12.53 48.69 20.03
C GLU A 407 -11.42 48.81 18.97
N VAL A 408 -11.67 49.55 17.89
CA VAL A 408 -10.67 49.83 16.84
C VAL A 408 -9.55 50.72 17.37
N ASP A 409 -9.87 51.78 18.10
CA ASP A 409 -8.90 52.70 18.66
C ASP A 409 -8.04 52.02 19.74
N ALA A 410 -8.62 51.14 20.56
CA ALA A 410 -7.89 50.29 21.49
C ALA A 410 -6.91 49.35 20.76
N PHE A 411 -7.36 48.73 19.66
CA PHE A 411 -6.48 47.90 18.83
C PHE A 411 -5.35 48.72 18.19
N LYS A 412 -5.65 49.90 17.62
CA LYS A 412 -4.65 50.84 17.05
C LYS A 412 -3.59 51.23 18.09
N ALA A 413 -4.02 51.56 19.30
CA ALA A 413 -3.11 51.89 20.39
C ALA A 413 -2.18 50.71 20.72
N TRP A 414 -2.70 49.49 20.76
CA TRP A 414 -1.91 48.29 21.04
C TRP A 414 -0.84 47.99 19.96
N ILE A 415 -1.16 48.18 18.68
CA ILE A 415 -0.21 48.02 17.55
C ILE A 415 0.72 49.24 17.34
N GLY A 416 0.53 50.32 18.09
CA GLY A 416 1.30 51.57 17.93
C GLY A 416 1.05 52.28 16.60
N TYR A 417 -0.19 52.26 16.11
CA TYR A 417 -0.61 53.01 14.93
C TYR A 417 -1.05 54.43 15.33
N PRO A 418 -0.51 55.50 14.72
CA PRO A 418 -0.87 56.87 15.08
C PRO A 418 -2.37 57.14 14.86
N ALA A 419 -2.94 57.97 15.74
CA ALA A 419 -4.38 58.27 15.81
C ALA A 419 -4.95 58.87 14.53
#